data_AF-A0A1V4HAN9-F1
#
_entry.id   AF-A0A1V4HAN9-F1
#
_cell.length_a   1.000
_cell.length_b   1.000
_cell.length_c   1.000
_cell.angle_alpha   90.00
_cell.angle_beta   90.00
_cell.angle_gamma   90.00
#
_symmetry.space_group_name_H-M   'P 1'
#
loop_
_entity.id
_entity.type
_entity.pdbx_description
1 polymer ?
#
loop_
_entity_poly.entity_id
_entity_poly.type
_entity_poly.pdbx_seq_one_letter_code
_entity_poly.pdbx_strand_id
1 'polypeptide(L)'
;MQSILKEQLINRKSTGYLLIILTYILFLITFSVAFYSENTTVINDVKSLIMSKTAPTISIIGIALILFFLIVLFQVFVGTYFLYLILRFIFRVESKFTLFFRVILLWNITFVLGALYNVLVFSNSSYGILVYLTNPLFILGFVLLSYLLRTVLQATLTKALLFSSFLYISFLIMTLIGGI
;
A
#
# COMPACT_ATOMS: atom_id res chain seq x y z
N MET A 1 -25.01 2.65 -13.22
CA MET A 1 -23.77 2.98 -12.46
C MET A 1 -23.01 1.73 -11.98
N GLN A 2 -23.67 0.70 -11.42
CA GLN A 2 -23.02 -0.58 -11.09
C GLN A 2 -22.47 -1.35 -12.32
N SER A 3 -23.08 -1.22 -13.50
CA SER A 3 -22.62 -1.90 -14.73
C SER A 3 -21.31 -1.32 -15.26
N ILE A 4 -21.14 0.01 -15.24
CA ILE A 4 -19.98 0.72 -15.80
C ILE A 4 -18.71 0.41 -14.99
N LEU A 5 -18.81 0.37 -13.66
CA LEU A 5 -17.69 0.00 -12.77
C LEU A 5 -17.25 -1.46 -12.97
N LYS A 6 -18.23 -2.34 -13.23
CA LYS A 6 -17.97 -3.74 -13.56
C LYS A 6 -17.27 -3.85 -14.92
N GLU A 7 -17.72 -3.09 -15.91
CA GLU A 7 -17.22 -3.11 -17.29
C GLU A 7 -15.79 -2.54 -17.41
N GLN A 8 -15.46 -1.48 -16.67
CA GLN A 8 -14.10 -0.92 -16.64
C GLN A 8 -13.09 -1.80 -15.88
N LEU A 9 -13.52 -2.56 -14.86
CA LEU A 9 -12.69 -3.60 -14.23
C LEU A 9 -12.54 -4.86 -15.11
N ILE A 10 -13.47 -5.09 -16.04
CA ILE A 10 -13.50 -6.24 -16.97
C ILE A 10 -12.61 -6.01 -18.21
N ASN A 11 -12.07 -4.82 -18.45
CA ASN A 11 -11.08 -4.62 -19.51
C ASN A 11 -9.69 -5.15 -19.06
N ARG A 12 -9.46 -6.44 -19.32
CA ARG A 12 -9.01 -7.42 -18.31
C ARG A 12 -7.52 -7.53 -18.00
N LYS A 13 -6.60 -6.79 -18.62
CA LYS A 13 -5.15 -6.88 -18.34
C LYS A 13 -4.49 -5.51 -18.11
N SER A 14 -4.80 -4.54 -18.96
CA SER A 14 -4.20 -3.19 -18.91
C SER A 14 -4.43 -2.51 -17.55
N THR A 15 -5.66 -2.57 -17.01
CA THR A 15 -5.98 -1.99 -15.71
C THR A 15 -5.16 -2.59 -14.56
N GLY A 16 -4.84 -3.88 -14.62
CA GLY A 16 -4.02 -4.54 -13.61
C GLY A 16 -2.58 -4.04 -13.62
N TYR A 17 -1.98 -3.93 -14.82
CA TYR A 17 -0.62 -3.40 -14.97
C TYR A 17 -0.54 -1.93 -14.54
N LEU A 18 -1.53 -1.12 -14.92
CA LEU A 18 -1.61 0.29 -14.52
C LEU A 18 -1.66 0.42 -13.00
N LEU A 19 -2.49 -0.38 -12.32
CA LEU A 19 -2.58 -0.36 -10.86
C LEU A 19 -1.25 -0.75 -10.18
N ILE A 20 -0.54 -1.74 -10.71
CA ILE A 20 0.78 -2.14 -10.19
C ILE A 20 1.78 -1.01 -10.37
N ILE A 21 1.84 -0.40 -11.56
CA ILE A 21 2.75 0.72 -11.85
C ILE A 21 2.45 1.91 -10.93
N LEU A 22 1.18 2.26 -10.77
CA LEU A 22 0.77 3.37 -9.91
C LEU A 22 1.12 3.09 -8.44
N THR A 23 0.84 1.87 -7.98
CA THR A 23 1.18 1.43 -6.62
C THR A 23 2.69 1.55 -6.42
N TYR A 24 3.49 1.02 -7.34
CA TYR A 24 4.95 1.11 -7.28
C TYR A 24 5.46 2.56 -7.20
N ILE A 25 4.99 3.45 -8.08
CA ILE A 25 5.40 4.86 -8.10
C ILE A 25 5.04 5.53 -6.76
N LEU A 26 3.85 5.27 -6.23
CA LEU A 26 3.42 5.84 -4.95
C LEU A 26 4.25 5.32 -3.77
N PHE A 27 4.57 4.02 -3.74
CA PHE A 27 5.48 3.46 -2.74
C PHE A 27 6.87 4.07 -2.83
N LEU A 28 7.40 4.24 -4.05
CA LEU A 28 8.71 4.87 -4.26
C LEU A 28 8.72 6.31 -3.74
N ILE A 29 7.71 7.12 -4.07
CA ILE A 29 7.58 8.50 -3.59
C ILE A 29 7.50 8.52 -2.07
N THR A 30 6.60 7.72 -1.49
CA THR A 30 6.37 7.70 -0.04
C THR A 30 7.62 7.26 0.72
N PHE A 31 8.29 6.21 0.25
CA PHE A 31 9.55 5.74 0.84
C PHE A 31 10.65 6.78 0.72
N SER A 32 10.79 7.43 -0.44
CA SER A 32 11.80 8.47 -0.66
C SER A 32 11.59 9.66 0.27
N VAL A 33 10.34 10.10 0.44
CA VAL A 33 9.99 11.21 1.35
C VAL A 33 10.26 10.82 2.80
N ALA A 34 9.81 9.64 3.24
CA ALA A 34 10.03 9.16 4.61
C ALA A 34 11.52 8.96 4.94
N PHE A 35 12.27 8.35 4.01
CA PHE A 35 13.69 8.14 4.16
C PHE A 35 14.45 9.47 4.22
N TYR A 36 14.06 10.45 3.39
CA TYR A 36 14.65 11.79 3.42
C TYR A 36 14.36 12.54 4.72
N SER A 37 13.14 12.44 5.27
CA SER A 37 12.81 13.10 6.53
C SER A 37 13.55 12.54 7.73
N GLU A 38 13.80 11.23 7.78
CA GLU A 38 14.33 10.56 8.97
C GLU A 38 15.84 10.32 8.94
N ASN A 39 16.46 10.22 7.75
CA ASN A 39 17.83 9.69 7.59
C ASN A 39 18.76 10.61 6.80
N THR A 40 18.68 11.92 7.03
CA THR A 40 19.52 12.93 6.33
C THR A 40 21.03 12.67 6.44
N THR A 41 21.50 12.12 7.57
CA THR A 41 22.92 11.75 7.76
C THR A 41 23.34 10.58 6.88
N VAL A 42 22.55 9.50 6.85
CA VAL A 42 22.80 8.32 6.00
C VAL A 42 22.78 8.71 4.52
N ILE A 43 21.93 9.64 4.12
CA ILE A 43 21.88 10.14 2.73
C ILE A 43 23.19 10.86 2.37
N ASN A 44 23.74 11.65 3.28
CA ASN A 44 25.02 12.32 3.08
C ASN A 44 26.18 11.32 2.98
N ASP A 45 26.14 10.25 3.77
CA ASP A 45 27.14 9.18 3.73
C ASP A 45 27.05 8.36 2.44
N VAL A 46 25.84 8.00 1.99
CA VAL A 46 25.65 7.32 0.70
C VAL A 46 26.11 8.21 -0.45
N LYS A 47 25.84 9.51 -0.40
CA LYS A 47 26.29 10.48 -1.41
C LYS A 47 27.82 10.56 -1.47
N SER A 48 28.49 10.63 -0.32
CA SER A 48 29.96 10.66 -0.27
C SER A 48 30.57 9.35 -0.80
N LEU A 49 29.94 8.20 -0.48
CA LEU A 49 30.39 6.89 -0.95
C LEU A 49 30.24 6.73 -2.46
N ILE A 50 29.13 7.20 -3.04
CA ILE A 50 28.89 7.18 -4.50
C ILE A 50 29.90 8.09 -5.20
N MET A 51 30.17 9.28 -4.66
CA MET A 51 31.16 10.21 -5.22
C MET A 51 32.61 9.67 -5.13
N SER A 52 32.89 8.79 -4.18
CA SER A 52 34.22 8.17 -3.99
C SER A 52 34.50 6.98 -4.92
N LYS A 53 33.47 6.40 -5.58
CA LYS A 53 33.63 5.22 -6.44
C LYS A 53 33.70 5.61 -7.92
N THR A 54 34.47 4.82 -8.67
CA THR A 54 34.64 4.93 -10.13
C THR A 54 33.45 4.40 -10.94
N ALA A 55 32.48 3.75 -10.29
CA ALA A 55 31.30 3.21 -10.95
C ALA A 55 30.35 4.35 -11.38
N PRO A 56 29.73 4.27 -12.57
CA PRO A 56 28.79 5.31 -13.01
C PRO A 56 27.62 5.42 -12.02
N THR A 57 27.43 6.61 -11.45
CA THR A 57 26.34 6.90 -10.49
C THR A 57 24.97 6.47 -11.00
N ILE A 58 24.72 6.63 -12.30
CA ILE A 58 23.49 6.22 -12.99
C ILE A 58 23.24 4.72 -12.84
N SER A 59 24.27 3.88 -12.93
CA SER A 59 24.16 2.43 -12.79
C SER A 59 23.81 2.01 -11.36
N ILE A 60 24.40 2.67 -10.35
CA ILE A 60 24.11 2.40 -8.94
C ILE A 60 22.65 2.74 -8.62
N ILE A 61 22.18 3.91 -9.06
CA ILE A 61 20.78 4.34 -8.89
C ILE A 61 19.83 3.37 -9.62
N GLY A 62 20.17 2.97 -10.84
CA GLY A 62 19.38 2.00 -11.61
C GLY A 62 19.22 0.66 -10.90
N ILE A 63 20.31 0.10 -10.36
CA ILE A 63 20.27 -1.16 -9.58
C ILE A 63 19.41 -1.00 -8.32
N ALA A 64 19.56 0.11 -7.59
CA ALA A 64 18.77 0.38 -6.39
C ALA A 64 17.27 0.45 -6.70
N LEU A 65 16.88 1.14 -7.78
CA LEU A 65 15.48 1.21 -8.23
C LEU A 65 14.93 -0.17 -8.62
N ILE A 66 15.70 -1.00 -9.31
CA ILE A 66 15.27 -2.35 -9.69
C ILE A 66 15.09 -3.23 -8.44
N LEU A 67 16.03 -3.20 -7.50
CA LEU A 67 15.92 -3.94 -6.24
C LEU A 67 14.71 -3.50 -5.43
N PHE A 68 14.49 -2.18 -5.32
CA PHE A 68 13.32 -1.62 -4.66
C PHE A 68 12.02 -2.08 -5.34
N PHE A 69 11.95 -2.03 -6.68
CA PHE A 69 10.81 -2.56 -7.44
C PHE A 69 10.53 -4.02 -7.13
N LEU A 70 11.55 -4.88 -7.14
CA LEU A 70 11.40 -6.30 -6.84
C LEU A 70 10.88 -6.55 -5.42
N ILE A 71 11.40 -5.80 -4.44
CA ILE A 71 10.96 -5.89 -3.04
C ILE A 71 9.49 -5.49 -2.91
N VAL A 72 9.10 -4.34 -3.47
CA VAL A 72 7.69 -3.89 -3.43
C VAL A 72 6.78 -4.91 -4.11
N LEU A 73 7.15 -5.42 -5.28
CA LEU A 73 6.35 -6.39 -6.02
C LEU A 73 6.18 -7.69 -5.23
N PHE A 74 7.27 -8.19 -4.65
CA PHE A 74 7.24 -9.38 -3.78
C PHE A 74 6.36 -9.17 -2.56
N GLN A 75 6.53 -8.06 -1.82
CA GLN A 75 5.75 -7.75 -0.63
C GLN A 75 4.26 -7.60 -0.94
N VAL A 76 3.92 -6.85 -1.99
CA VAL A 76 2.51 -6.66 -2.40
C VAL A 76 1.90 -7.98 -2.82
N PHE A 77 2.62 -8.81 -3.59
CA PHE A 77 2.10 -10.11 -4.04
C PHE A 77 1.90 -11.08 -2.88
N VAL A 78 2.93 -11.28 -2.05
CA VAL A 78 2.90 -12.21 -0.91
C VAL A 78 1.91 -11.74 0.15
N GLY A 79 1.92 -10.46 0.51
CA GLY A 79 0.98 -9.87 1.45
C GLY A 79 -0.46 -10.03 0.98
N THR A 80 -0.73 -9.73 -0.29
CA THR A 80 -2.06 -9.94 -0.87
C THR A 80 -2.47 -11.40 -0.90
N TYR A 81 -1.52 -12.32 -1.15
CA TYR A 81 -1.80 -13.75 -1.10
C TYR A 81 -2.21 -14.21 0.30
N PHE A 82 -1.52 -13.77 1.35
CA PHE A 82 -1.94 -14.06 2.72
C PHE A 82 -3.32 -13.49 3.06
N LEU A 83 -3.59 -12.24 2.67
CA LEU A 83 -4.90 -11.62 2.87
C LEU A 83 -6.00 -12.36 2.10
N TYR A 84 -5.70 -12.89 0.92
CA TYR A 84 -6.62 -13.71 0.15
C TYR A 84 -6.99 -15.00 0.88
N LEU A 85 -6.00 -15.69 1.46
CA LEU A 85 -6.24 -16.89 2.25
C LEU A 85 -7.11 -16.58 3.47
N ILE A 86 -6.82 -15.49 4.19
CA ILE A 86 -7.63 -15.03 5.33
C ILE A 86 -9.07 -14.75 4.90
N LEU A 87 -9.26 -13.98 3.83
CA LEU A 87 -10.58 -13.65 3.29
C LEU A 87 -11.37 -14.91 2.94
N ARG A 88 -10.72 -15.87 2.27
CA ARG A 88 -11.36 -17.10 1.78
C ARG A 88 -11.67 -18.08 2.90
N PHE A 89 -10.73 -18.34 3.81
CA PHE A 89 -10.86 -19.41 4.80
C PHE A 89 -11.49 -18.94 6.11
N ILE A 90 -11.19 -17.72 6.56
CA ILE A 90 -11.72 -17.17 7.82
C ILE A 90 -13.07 -16.49 7.58
N PHE A 91 -13.12 -15.55 6.64
CA PHE A 91 -14.34 -14.78 6.37
C PHE A 91 -15.29 -15.43 5.35
N ARG A 92 -14.86 -16.54 4.72
CA ARG A 92 -15.65 -17.34 3.78
C ARG A 92 -16.23 -16.49 2.65
N VAL A 93 -15.43 -15.58 2.08
CA VAL A 93 -15.80 -14.84 0.86
C VAL A 93 -15.14 -15.53 -0.34
N GLU A 94 -15.97 -16.10 -1.21
CA GLU A 94 -15.48 -16.74 -2.43
C GLU A 94 -15.09 -15.69 -3.47
N SER A 95 -13.83 -15.71 -3.89
CA SER A 95 -13.33 -14.83 -4.94
C SER A 95 -12.17 -15.45 -5.69
N LYS A 96 -11.97 -15.00 -6.94
CA LYS A 96 -10.77 -15.30 -7.70
C LYS A 96 -9.64 -14.40 -7.20
N PHE A 97 -8.46 -14.97 -6.97
CA PHE A 97 -7.28 -14.23 -6.52
C PHE A 97 -6.99 -13.01 -7.40
N THR A 98 -7.13 -13.12 -8.72
CA THR A 98 -6.89 -12.00 -9.66
C THR A 98 -7.82 -10.81 -9.47
N LEU A 99 -9.06 -11.03 -9.02
CA LEU A 99 -10.01 -9.95 -8.70
C LEU A 99 -9.70 -9.36 -7.33
N PHE A 100 -9.45 -10.20 -6.33
CA PHE A 100 -9.05 -9.76 -4.99
C PHE A 100 -7.76 -8.94 -5.04
N PHE A 101 -6.79 -9.36 -5.84
CA PHE A 101 -5.53 -8.65 -6.04
C PHE A 101 -5.75 -7.21 -6.53
N ARG A 102 -6.69 -6.98 -7.46
CA ARG A 102 -7.04 -5.63 -7.92
C ARG A 102 -7.71 -4.78 -6.84
N VAL A 103 -8.58 -5.39 -6.03
CA VAL A 103 -9.21 -4.72 -4.89
C VAL A 103 -8.14 -4.25 -3.90
N ILE A 104 -7.17 -5.11 -3.59
CA ILE A 104 -6.06 -4.76 -2.69
C ILE A 104 -5.14 -3.71 -3.29
N LEU A 105 -4.85 -3.74 -4.60
CA LEU A 105 -4.09 -2.66 -5.24
C LEU A 105 -4.80 -1.30 -5.15
N LEU A 106 -6.10 -1.27 -5.42
CA LEU A 106 -6.90 -0.03 -5.27
C LEU A 106 -6.90 0.48 -3.83
N TRP A 107 -7.09 -0.41 -2.86
CA TRP A 107 -7.01 -0.07 -1.44
C TRP A 107 -5.62 0.45 -1.05
N ASN A 108 -4.55 -0.22 -1.51
CA ASN A 108 -3.16 0.20 -1.26
C ASN A 108 -2.89 1.61 -1.78
N ILE A 109 -3.43 2.01 -2.93
CA ILE A 109 -3.25 3.36 -3.45
C ILE A 109 -3.78 4.41 -2.46
N THR A 110 -5.00 4.23 -1.97
CA THR A 110 -5.59 5.14 -0.96
C THR A 110 -4.81 5.10 0.35
N PHE A 111 -4.38 3.90 0.76
CA PHE A 111 -3.63 3.72 1.99
C PHE A 111 -2.25 4.39 1.94
N VAL A 112 -1.52 4.26 0.83
CA VAL A 112 -0.22 4.90 0.62
C VAL A 112 -0.36 6.43 0.55
N LEU A 113 -1.43 6.95 -0.05
CA LEU A 113 -1.71 8.40 0.01
C LEU A 113 -1.97 8.87 1.45
N GLY A 114 -2.64 8.07 2.27
CA GLY A 114 -2.78 8.34 3.70
C GLY A 114 -1.43 8.38 4.43
N ALA A 115 -0.56 7.41 4.14
CA ALA A 115 0.80 7.38 4.70
C ALA A 115 1.62 8.60 4.27
N LEU A 116 1.58 8.96 2.98
CA LEU A 116 2.26 10.14 2.46
C LEU A 116 1.76 11.43 3.13
N TYR A 117 0.45 11.58 3.30
CA TYR A 117 -0.13 12.71 4.04
C TYR A 117 0.41 12.79 5.47
N ASN A 118 0.49 11.65 6.17
CA ASN A 118 1.05 11.62 7.52
C ASN A 118 2.51 12.05 7.56
N VAL A 119 3.35 11.53 6.67
CA VAL A 119 4.76 11.91 6.60
C VAL A 119 4.90 13.41 6.30
N LEU A 120 4.07 13.98 5.42
CA LEU A 120 4.18 15.39 5.05
C LEU A 120 3.64 16.36 6.13
N VAL A 121 2.54 16.00 6.81
CA VAL A 121 1.85 16.91 7.74
C VAL A 121 2.33 16.74 9.18
N PHE A 122 2.74 15.53 9.56
CA PHE A 122 2.96 15.16 10.96
C PHE A 122 4.37 14.64 11.25
N SER A 123 5.33 14.81 10.32
CA SER A 123 6.74 14.33 10.46
C SER A 123 7.43 14.74 11.76
N ASN A 124 7.06 15.87 12.36
CA ASN A 124 7.68 16.39 13.59
C ASN A 124 6.80 16.26 14.83
N SER A 125 5.71 15.51 14.76
CA SER A 125 4.70 15.49 15.81
C SER A 125 4.82 14.23 16.68
N SER A 126 4.95 14.42 17.99
CA SER A 126 5.07 13.33 18.99
C SER A 126 3.75 12.59 19.25
N TYR A 127 2.74 12.78 18.42
CA TYR A 127 1.35 12.31 18.63
C TYR A 127 1.14 10.88 18.12
N GLY A 128 2.06 9.95 18.41
CA GLY A 128 2.12 8.55 17.94
C GLY A 128 0.90 8.00 17.17
N ILE A 129 0.11 7.11 17.78
CA ILE A 129 -1.03 6.48 17.09
C ILE A 129 -2.20 7.43 16.77
N LEU A 130 -2.31 8.55 17.49
CA LEU A 130 -3.41 9.51 17.32
C LEU A 130 -3.40 10.13 15.92
N VAL A 131 -2.20 10.35 15.36
CA VAL A 131 -2.02 10.87 14.00
C VAL A 131 -2.65 9.94 12.95
N TYR A 132 -2.55 8.62 13.13
CA TYR A 132 -3.13 7.63 12.23
C TYR A 132 -4.66 7.55 12.35
N LEU A 133 -5.18 7.71 13.58
CA LEU A 133 -6.63 7.72 13.85
C LEU A 133 -7.31 8.98 13.32
N THR A 134 -6.63 10.13 13.35
CA THR A 134 -7.19 11.40 12.87
C THR A 134 -7.04 11.59 11.36
N ASN A 135 -6.25 10.75 10.68
CA ASN A 135 -6.07 10.87 9.24
C ASN A 135 -7.30 10.32 8.48
N PRO A 136 -8.07 11.21 7.82
CA PRO A 136 -9.30 10.80 7.14
C PRO A 136 -9.03 9.85 5.97
N LEU A 137 -7.85 9.88 5.36
CA LEU A 137 -7.50 9.01 4.23
C LEU A 137 -7.37 7.55 4.65
N PHE A 138 -6.89 7.25 5.86
CA PHE A 138 -6.84 5.87 6.34
C PHE A 138 -8.25 5.33 6.55
N ILE A 139 -9.10 6.08 7.24
CA ILE A 139 -10.51 5.71 7.45
C ILE A 139 -11.21 5.51 6.10
N LEU A 140 -11.04 6.45 5.17
CA LEU A 140 -11.58 6.34 3.81
C LEU A 140 -11.04 5.11 3.08
N GLY A 141 -9.78 4.73 3.28
CA GLY A 141 -9.20 3.50 2.73
C GLY A 141 -9.95 2.25 3.17
N PHE A 142 -10.25 2.11 4.46
CA PHE A 142 -11.00 0.94 4.97
C PHE A 142 -12.48 0.96 4.57
N VAL A 143 -13.10 2.13 4.49
CA VAL A 143 -14.45 2.28 3.94
C VAL A 143 -14.48 1.87 2.46
N LEU A 144 -13.51 2.33 1.67
CA LEU A 144 -13.35 1.96 0.27
C LEU A 144 -13.14 0.45 0.12
N LEU A 145 -12.33 -0.17 0.97
CA LEU A 145 -12.13 -1.62 0.95
C LEU A 145 -13.44 -2.37 1.18
N SER A 146 -14.23 -2.01 2.19
CA SER A 146 -15.54 -2.62 2.43
C SER A 146 -16.48 -2.44 1.22
N TYR A 147 -16.49 -1.25 0.62
CA TYR A 147 -17.25 -0.98 -0.60
C TYR A 147 -16.81 -1.86 -1.78
N LEU A 148 -15.50 -1.99 -2.03
CA LEU A 148 -14.95 -2.80 -3.12
C LEU A 148 -15.22 -4.29 -2.93
N LEU A 149 -15.14 -4.81 -1.69
CA LEU A 149 -15.50 -6.19 -1.40
C LEU A 149 -16.96 -6.48 -1.72
N ARG A 150 -17.86 -5.56 -1.42
CA ARG A 150 -19.30 -5.70 -1.74
C ARG A 150 -19.57 -5.60 -3.23
N THR A 151 -18.97 -4.63 -3.91
CA THR A 151 -19.30 -4.31 -5.30
C THR A 151 -18.58 -5.19 -6.30
N VAL A 152 -17.31 -5.52 -6.04
CA VAL A 152 -16.45 -6.28 -6.96
C VAL A 152 -16.49 -7.78 -6.62
N LEU A 153 -16.42 -8.13 -5.33
CA LEU A 153 -16.38 -9.53 -4.89
C LEU A 153 -17.74 -10.06 -4.42
N GLN A 154 -18.79 -9.23 -4.46
CA GLN A 154 -20.15 -9.60 -4.08
C GLN A 154 -20.24 -10.14 -2.64
N ALA A 155 -19.34 -9.69 -1.75
CA ALA A 155 -19.38 -10.05 -0.35
C ALA A 155 -20.64 -9.46 0.32
N THR A 156 -21.22 -10.18 1.28
CA THR A 156 -22.28 -9.63 2.13
C THR A 156 -21.74 -8.46 2.95
N LEU A 157 -22.61 -7.51 3.30
CA LEU A 157 -22.23 -6.33 4.09
C LEU A 157 -21.47 -6.73 5.37
N THR A 158 -21.98 -7.73 6.10
CA THR A 158 -21.36 -8.23 7.32
C THR A 158 -19.94 -8.75 7.08
N LYS A 159 -19.73 -9.58 6.05
CA LYS A 159 -18.40 -10.13 5.74
C LYS A 159 -17.42 -9.05 5.28
N ALA A 160 -17.89 -8.10 4.47
CA ALA A 160 -17.06 -6.99 4.01
C ALA A 160 -16.61 -6.09 5.17
N LEU A 161 -17.52 -5.74 6.08
CA LEU A 161 -17.23 -4.95 7.27
C LEU A 161 -16.30 -5.68 8.25
N LEU A 162 -16.54 -6.98 8.47
CA LEU A 162 -15.70 -7.78 9.35
C LEU A 162 -14.25 -7.84 8.83
N PHE A 163 -14.06 -8.08 7.53
CA PHE A 163 -12.73 -8.13 6.94
C PHE A 163 -12.04 -6.76 6.95
N SER A 164 -12.75 -5.68 6.58
CA SER A 164 -12.16 -4.32 6.61
C SER A 164 -11.80 -3.90 8.03
N SER A 165 -12.65 -4.22 9.01
CA SER A 165 -12.40 -3.89 10.42
C SER A 165 -11.26 -4.74 11.00
N PHE A 166 -11.17 -6.02 10.62
CA PHE A 166 -10.04 -6.87 10.98
C PHE A 166 -8.72 -6.28 10.49
N LEU A 167 -8.66 -5.81 9.24
CA LEU A 167 -7.46 -5.19 8.71
C LEU A 167 -7.16 -3.84 9.37
N TYR A 168 -8.17 -3.04 9.69
CA TYR A 168 -8.00 -1.79 10.41
C TYR A 168 -7.41 -2.01 11.80
N ILE A 169 -7.98 -2.95 12.56
CA ILE A 169 -7.47 -3.32 13.89
C ILE A 169 -6.05 -3.88 13.80
N SER A 170 -5.78 -4.75 12.83
CA SER A 170 -4.45 -5.30 12.61
C SER A 170 -3.44 -4.20 12.29
N PHE A 171 -3.81 -3.23 11.47
CA PHE A 171 -2.99 -2.06 11.17
C PHE A 171 -2.67 -1.27 12.45
N LEU A 172 -3.68 -0.93 13.26
CA LEU A 172 -3.47 -0.20 14.52
C LEU A 172 -2.55 -0.95 15.48
N ILE A 173 -2.73 -2.28 15.62
CA ILE A 173 -1.86 -3.11 16.47
C ILE A 173 -0.42 -3.08 15.95
N MET A 174 -0.21 -3.21 14.64
CA MET A 174 1.13 -3.19 14.06
C MET A 174 1.81 -1.82 14.24
N THR A 175 1.05 -0.72 14.14
CA THR A 175 1.56 0.62 14.44
C THR A 175 1.98 0.74 15.92
N LEU A 176 1.15 0.26 16.86
CA LEU A 176 1.48 0.26 18.29
C LEU A 176 2.75 -0.53 18.60
N ILE A 177 2.88 -1.75 18.05
CA ILE A 177 4.04 -2.63 18.31
C ILE A 177 5.30 -2.06 17.66
N GLY A 178 5.17 -1.42 16.49
CA GLY A 178 6.27 -0.79 15.78
C GLY A 178 6.89 0.41 16.51
N GLY A 179 6.31 0.86 17.62
CA GLY A 179 6.80 2.02 18.37
C GLY A 179 6.58 3.34 17.64
N ILE A 180 5.60 3.39 16.72
CA ILE A 180 5.19 4.59 15.98
C ILE A 180 3.93 5.18 16.63
#